data_AF-A0AAN4YA06-F1
#
_entry.id   AF-A0AAN4YA06-F1
#
_cell.length_a   1.000
_cell.length_b   1.000
_cell.length_c   1.000
_cell.angle_alpha   90.00
_cell.angle_beta   90.00
_cell.angle_gamma   90.00
#
_symmetry.space_group_name_H-M   'P 1'
#
loop_
_entity.id
_entity.type
_entity.pdbx_description
1 polymer ?
#
loop_
_entity_poly.entity_id
_entity_poly.type
_entity_poly.pdbx_seq_one_letter_code
_entity_poly.pdbx_strand_id
1 'polypeptide(L)'
;MRQSSSFTAGLLSMASLASLTQAELGKIQWKGLCDPTNATGPMICGTLDVPLDYTDSTSNKTLTLDIGKWPAAKKATAEPVFVNFGGPGVNSFEGLGSYGKEFQT
;
A
#
# COMPACT_ATOMS: atom_id res chain seq x y z
N MET A 1 -46.52 -41.78 23.02
CA MET A 1 -45.14 -41.90 22.53
C MET A 1 -45.12 -41.60 21.04
N ARG A 2 -44.57 -40.46 20.63
CA ARG A 2 -44.21 -40.13 19.24
C ARG A 2 -42.94 -39.28 19.33
N GLN A 3 -41.83 -39.85 18.85
CA GLN A 3 -40.58 -39.14 18.67
C GLN A 3 -40.72 -38.16 17.49
N SER A 4 -40.06 -37.01 17.59
CA SER A 4 -39.78 -36.17 16.44
C SER A 4 -38.39 -35.58 16.63
N SER A 5 -37.39 -36.27 16.09
CA SER A 5 -36.03 -35.78 15.97
C SER A 5 -36.02 -34.68 14.92
N SER A 6 -35.67 -33.45 15.32
CA SER A 6 -35.33 -32.39 14.37
C SER A 6 -33.82 -32.40 14.16
N PHE A 7 -33.40 -32.77 12.95
CA PHE A 7 -32.03 -32.57 12.48
C PHE A 7 -31.87 -31.10 12.09
N THR A 8 -31.07 -30.34 12.83
CA THR A 8 -30.65 -29.00 12.43
C THR A 8 -29.51 -29.13 11.42
N ALA A 9 -29.81 -28.86 10.15
CA ALA A 9 -28.79 -28.73 9.11
C ALA A 9 -27.99 -27.44 9.35
N GLY A 10 -26.72 -27.58 9.74
CA GLY A 10 -25.80 -26.45 9.86
C GLY A 10 -25.51 -25.84 8.49
N LEU A 11 -25.84 -24.57 8.31
CA LEU A 11 -25.40 -23.76 7.18
C LEU A 11 -23.91 -23.46 7.33
N LEU A 12 -23.07 -24.18 6.58
CA LEU A 12 -21.66 -23.82 6.39
C LEU A 12 -21.61 -22.53 5.55
N SER A 13 -21.32 -21.41 6.21
CA SER A 13 -20.98 -20.16 5.54
C SER A 13 -19.65 -20.35 4.81
N MET A 14 -19.70 -20.52 3.49
CA MET A 14 -18.50 -20.48 2.66
C MET A 14 -18.03 -19.04 2.62
N ALA A 15 -17.03 -18.72 3.44
CA ALA A 15 -16.29 -17.47 3.31
C ALA A 15 -15.74 -17.40 1.88
N SER A 16 -16.27 -16.47 1.10
CA SER A 16 -15.75 -16.16 -0.24
C SER A 16 -14.28 -15.78 -0.09
N LEU A 17 -13.38 -16.56 -0.68
CA LEU A 17 -12.01 -16.14 -0.93
C LEU A 17 -12.11 -14.98 -1.92
N ALA A 18 -12.17 -13.76 -1.40
CA ALA A 18 -12.21 -12.57 -2.22
C ALA A 18 -10.97 -12.58 -3.12
N SER A 19 -11.18 -12.79 -4.43
CA SER A 19 -10.19 -12.36 -5.42
C SER A 19 -9.95 -10.88 -5.16
N LEU A 20 -8.76 -10.53 -4.66
CA LEU A 20 -8.28 -9.15 -4.69
C LEU A 20 -8.43 -8.70 -6.13
N THR A 21 -9.44 -7.87 -6.39
CA THR A 21 -9.64 -7.33 -7.74
C THR A 21 -8.38 -6.55 -8.10
N GLN A 22 -7.98 -6.54 -9.37
CA GLN A 22 -6.86 -5.72 -9.85
C GLN A 22 -6.98 -4.23 -9.42
N ALA A 23 -8.19 -3.78 -9.06
CA ALA A 23 -8.48 -2.44 -8.54
C ALA A 23 -8.11 -2.22 -7.06
N GLU A 24 -7.89 -3.28 -6.28
CA GLU A 24 -7.29 -3.19 -4.93
C GLU A 24 -5.75 -3.21 -4.97
N LEU A 25 -5.17 -3.86 -5.99
CA LEU A 25 -3.76 -3.65 -6.35
C LEU A 25 -3.62 -2.22 -6.91
N GLY A 26 -2.58 -1.50 -6.51
CA GLY A 26 -2.42 -0.10 -6.92
C GLY A 26 -2.89 0.95 -5.89
N LYS A 27 -3.43 0.55 -4.73
CA LYS A 27 -3.72 1.48 -3.62
C LYS A 27 -2.59 1.51 -2.59
N ILE A 28 -2.12 2.71 -2.26
CA ILE A 28 -1.11 2.91 -1.22
C ILE A 28 -1.76 2.74 0.16
N GLN A 29 -1.22 1.81 0.95
CA GLN A 29 -1.61 1.57 2.33
C GLN A 29 -0.72 2.40 3.27
N TRP A 30 -1.17 3.60 3.62
CA TRP A 30 -0.43 4.50 4.53
C TRP A 30 -0.40 3.96 5.96
N LYS A 31 0.80 3.89 6.56
CA LYS A 31 1.02 3.40 7.92
C LYS A 31 1.24 4.51 8.95
N GLY A 32 1.39 5.76 8.49
CA GLY A 32 1.56 6.94 9.34
C GLY A 32 2.95 7.54 9.24
N LEU A 33 3.35 8.28 10.28
CA LEU A 33 4.68 8.91 10.35
C LEU A 33 5.79 7.87 10.38
N CYS A 34 6.89 8.18 9.71
CA CYS A 34 8.06 7.32 9.65
C CYS A 34 9.34 8.14 9.56
N ASP A 35 10.42 7.55 10.03
CA ASP A 35 11.75 8.12 9.91
C ASP A 35 12.76 7.06 9.43
N PRO A 36 12.91 6.87 8.11
CA PRO A 36 13.81 5.88 7.55
C PRO A 36 15.27 6.33 7.48
N THR A 37 15.59 7.60 7.79
CA THR A 37 16.95 8.16 7.61
C THR A 37 17.40 9.14 8.69
N ASN A 38 16.72 9.22 9.85
CA ASN A 38 16.84 10.32 10.81
C ASN A 38 16.41 11.69 10.24
N ALA A 39 15.52 11.66 9.25
CA ALA A 39 14.93 12.85 8.65
C ALA A 39 14.01 13.52 9.68
N THR A 40 14.31 14.77 10.02
CA THR A 40 13.66 15.52 11.12
C THR A 40 12.27 16.06 10.79
N GLY A 41 11.59 15.50 9.77
CA GLY A 41 10.33 16.04 9.26
C GLY A 41 9.16 15.05 9.21
N PRO A 42 7.94 15.54 8.90
CA PRO A 42 6.70 14.79 9.04
C PRO A 42 6.47 13.82 7.87
N MET A 43 7.49 13.05 7.49
CA MET A 43 7.33 12.09 6.41
C MET A 43 6.34 11.01 6.81
N ILE A 44 5.42 10.70 5.91
CA ILE A 44 4.50 9.57 6.04
C ILE A 44 4.94 8.44 5.11
N CYS A 45 4.87 7.21 5.60
CA CYS A 45 5.21 6.02 4.82
C CYS A 45 3.99 5.15 4.60
N GLY A 46 4.02 4.40 3.51
CA GLY A 46 3.05 3.38 3.19
C GLY A 46 3.65 2.31 2.30
N THR A 47 2.83 1.35 1.93
CA THR A 47 3.21 0.27 1.01
C THR A 47 2.25 0.19 -0.15
N LEU A 48 2.76 -0.23 -1.31
CA LEU A 48 1.98 -0.44 -2.51
C LEU A 48 2.28 -1.83 -3.06
N ASP A 49 1.30 -2.71 -3.02
CA ASP A 49 1.41 -4.02 -3.65
C ASP A 49 1.13 -3.92 -5.15
N VAL A 50 2.04 -4.49 -5.93
CA VAL A 50 1.95 -4.57 -7.40
C VAL A 50 2.11 -6.02 -7.86
N PRO A 51 1.54 -6.44 -9.00
CA PRO A 51 1.84 -7.73 -9.59
C PRO A 51 3.34 -7.94 -9.78
N LEU A 52 3.82 -9.15 -9.49
CA LEU A 52 5.21 -9.53 -9.79
C LEU A 52 5.45 -9.59 -11.30
N ASP A 53 4.47 -10.09 -12.05
CA ASP A 53 4.47 -10.17 -13.51
C ASP A 53 3.13 -9.64 -14.03
N TYR A 54 3.16 -8.51 -14.73
CA TYR A 54 1.96 -7.89 -15.30
C TYR A 54 1.42 -8.63 -16.53
N THR A 55 2.19 -9.55 -17.12
CA THR A 55 1.78 -10.32 -18.31
C THR A 55 1.01 -11.59 -17.95
N ASP A 56 1.17 -12.09 -16.72
CA ASP A 56 0.43 -13.24 -16.21
C ASP A 56 -0.79 -12.78 -15.41
N SER A 57 -1.92 -12.65 -16.10
CA SER A 57 -3.20 -12.26 -15.49
C SER A 57 -3.80 -13.31 -14.55
N THR A 58 -3.21 -14.51 -14.46
CA THR A 58 -3.69 -15.60 -13.59
C THR A 58 -2.90 -15.71 -12.29
N SER A 59 -1.70 -15.14 -12.25
CA SER A 59 -0.87 -15.09 -11.05
C SER A 59 -1.38 -14.07 -10.04
N ASN A 60 -1.33 -14.46 -8.77
CA ASN A 60 -1.61 -13.59 -7.62
C ASN A 60 -0.32 -13.18 -6.88
N LYS A 61 0.86 -13.46 -7.44
CA LYS A 61 2.14 -13.10 -6.83
C LYS A 61 2.36 -11.60 -6.94
N THR A 62 2.81 -10.98 -5.86
CA THR A 62 3.04 -9.55 -5.78
C THR A 62 4.46 -9.21 -5.35
N LEU A 63 4.85 -7.98 -5.64
CA LEU A 63 5.97 -7.27 -5.03
C LEU A 63 5.40 -6.12 -4.21
N THR A 64 5.91 -5.93 -2.99
CA THR A 64 5.55 -4.79 -2.15
C THR A 64 6.57 -3.67 -2.34
N LEU A 65 6.11 -2.50 -2.77
CA LEU A 65 6.91 -1.28 -2.87
C LEU A 65 6.74 -0.43 -1.61
N ASP A 66 7.84 0.01 -1.02
CA ASP A 66 7.82 1.00 0.05
C ASP A 66 7.67 2.41 -0.55
N ILE A 67 6.73 3.20 -0.02
CA ILE A 67 6.42 4.54 -0.50
C ILE A 67 6.61 5.55 0.64
N GLY A 68 7.42 6.58 0.41
CA GLY A 68 7.57 7.73 1.30
C GLY A 68 6.92 8.97 0.70
N LYS A 69 6.31 9.80 1.55
CA LYS A 69 5.73 11.08 1.14
C LYS A 69 5.99 12.16 2.17
N TRP A 70 6.53 13.27 1.69
CA TRP A 70 6.51 14.54 2.40
C TRP A 70 5.18 15.25 2.13
N PRO A 71 4.34 15.48 3.15
CA PRO A 71 3.09 16.21 2.96
C PRO A 71 3.36 17.65 2.51
N ALA A 72 2.48 18.23 1.71
CA ALA A 72 2.57 19.66 1.39
C ALA A 72 2.48 20.49 2.70
N ALA A 73 3.35 21.49 2.87
CA ALA A 73 3.33 22.34 4.07
C ALA A 73 2.09 23.22 4.16
N LYS A 74 1.48 23.55 3.01
CA LYS A 74 0.21 24.26 2.90
C LYS A 74 -0.84 23.32 2.34
N LYS A 75 -2.10 23.77 2.29
CA LYS A 75 -3.17 23.05 1.60
C LYS A 75 -2.70 22.73 0.17
N ALA A 76 -2.64 21.44 -0.16
CA ALA A 76 -2.27 20.99 -1.49
C ALA A 76 -3.24 21.58 -2.51
N THR A 77 -2.70 22.29 -3.50
CA THR A 77 -3.46 22.91 -4.61
C THR A 77 -3.37 22.08 -5.89
N ALA A 78 -2.58 21.00 -5.88
CA ALA A 78 -2.30 20.15 -7.02
C ALA A 78 -2.11 18.68 -6.59
N GLU A 79 -2.07 17.80 -7.59
CA GLU A 79 -1.77 16.38 -7.44
C GLU A 79 -0.34 16.14 -6.89
N PRO A 80 -0.08 14.96 -6.28
CA PRO A 80 1.25 14.62 -5.79
C PRO A 80 2.31 14.61 -6.89
N VAL A 81 3.52 15.10 -6.57
CA VAL A 81 4.70 14.96 -7.42
C VAL A 81 5.43 13.67 -7.05
N PHE A 82 5.61 12.79 -8.04
CA PHE A 82 6.42 11.58 -7.89
C PHE A 82 7.84 11.86 -8.35
N VAL A 83 8.80 11.43 -7.54
CA VAL A 83 10.23 11.63 -7.80
C VAL A 83 10.94 10.28 -7.84
N ASN A 84 11.89 10.14 -8.76
CA ASN A 84 12.85 9.04 -8.80
C ASN A 84 14.25 9.66 -8.93
N PHE A 85 15.08 9.46 -7.91
CA PHE A 85 16.40 10.12 -7.85
C PHE A 85 17.46 9.49 -8.78
N GLY A 86 17.15 8.39 -9.45
CA GLY A 86 18.06 7.71 -10.38
C GLY A 86 18.92 6.63 -9.71
N GLY A 87 20.11 6.37 -10.26
CA GLY A 87 21.02 5.31 -9.79
C GLY A 87 20.97 4.00 -10.59
N PRO A 88 19.77 3.52 -10.96
CA PRO A 88 19.08 2.41 -10.27
C PRO A 88 19.73 1.76 -9.03
N GLY A 89 18.92 1.06 -8.23
CA GLY A 89 19.38 0.33 -7.03
C GLY A 89 19.67 1.22 -5.81
N VAL A 90 19.60 2.54 -5.97
CA VAL A 90 19.74 3.52 -4.88
C VAL A 90 18.41 3.68 -4.15
N ASN A 91 18.47 3.78 -2.82
CA ASN A 91 17.29 3.97 -1.99
C ASN A 91 16.78 5.43 -2.09
N SER A 92 15.61 5.62 -2.72
CA SER A 92 15.01 6.95 -2.87
C SER A 92 14.55 7.60 -1.55
N PHE A 93 14.43 6.83 -0.46
CA PHE A 93 14.15 7.40 0.86
C PHE A 93 15.30 8.27 1.38
N GLU A 94 16.54 8.02 0.97
CA GLU A 94 17.68 8.88 1.29
C GLU A 94 17.56 10.25 0.60
N GLY A 95 17.19 10.25 -0.68
CA GLY A 95 16.89 11.46 -1.43
C GLY A 95 15.70 12.23 -0.83
N LEU A 96 14.61 11.54 -0.48
CA LEU A 96 13.48 12.16 0.21
C LEU A 96 13.86 12.71 1.59
N GLY A 97 14.73 12.04 2.34
CA GLY A 97 15.22 12.54 3.62
C GLY A 97 16.08 13.79 3.48
N SER A 98 16.91 13.84 2.43
CA SER A 98 17.85 14.93 2.17
C SER A 98 17.22 16.17 1.54
N TYR A 99 16.23 15.99 0.65
CA TYR A 99 15.63 17.06 -0.16
C TYR A 99 14.14 17.30 0.11
N GLY A 100 13.52 16.49 0.97
CA GLY A 100 12.07 16.51 1.15
C GLY A 100 11.52 17.83 1.71
N LYS A 101 12.31 18.51 2.54
CA LYS A 101 11.94 19.81 3.11
C LYS A 101 11.95 20.91 2.04
N GLU A 102 12.88 20.86 1.10
CA GLU A 102 13.01 21.77 -0.03
C GLU A 102 11.81 21.62 -0.99
N PHE A 103 11.22 20.43 -1.09
CA PHE A 103 9.99 20.22 -1.87
C PHE A 103 8.72 20.79 -1.20
N GLN A 104 8.81 21.26 0.05
CA GLN A 104 7.70 21.86 0.78
C GLN A 104 7.64 23.40 0.67
N THR A 105 8.67 24.05 0.12
CA THR A 105 8.76 25.52 -0.04
C THR A 105 8.23 25.99 -1.38
#